data_AF-A0AAE0YBJ1-F1
#
_entry.id   AF-A0AAE0YBJ1-F1
#
_cell.length_a   1.000
_cell.length_b   1.000
_cell.length_c   1.000
_cell.angle_alpha   90.00
_cell.angle_beta   90.00
_cell.angle_gamma   90.00
#
_symmetry.space_group_name_H-M   'P 1'
#
loop_
_entity.id
_entity.type
_entity.pdbx_description
1 polymer ?
#
loop_
_entity_poly.entity_id
_entity_poly.type
_entity_poly.pdbx_seq_one_letter_code
_entity_poly.pdbx_strand_id
1 'polypeptide(L)'
;MLYEHQPYFAVYSSFRIEDEANKYRLRLGSFSETAGNGRQDLSYHKDQYFSTFDRDKDQHSSNCAILLHGVWWYQLAIGLI
;
A
#
# COMPACT_ATOMS: atom_id res chain seq x y z
N MET A 1 15.11 12.78 -14.11
CA MET A 1 14.23 13.54 -13.20
C MET A 1 15.11 14.23 -12.18
N LEU A 2 15.02 15.55 -12.04
CA LEU A 2 15.68 16.25 -10.95
C LEU A 2 14.82 16.01 -9.70
N TYR A 3 15.40 15.32 -8.72
CA TYR A 3 14.79 15.19 -7.40
C TYR A 3 14.97 16.53 -6.70
N GLU A 4 14.03 17.44 -6.91
CA GLU A 4 13.92 18.59 -6.02
C GLU A 4 13.51 18.05 -4.65
N HIS A 5 14.23 18.46 -3.60
CA HIS A 5 14.10 18.02 -2.21
C HIS A 5 12.78 18.50 -1.56
N GLN A 6 11.70 18.55 -2.34
CA GLN A 6 10.35 18.90 -1.93
C GLN A 6 9.72 17.67 -1.27
N PRO A 7 9.26 17.77 -0.02
CA PRO A 7 8.55 16.67 0.63
C PRO A 7 7.16 16.50 -0.02
N TYR A 8 6.83 15.25 -0.34
CA TYR A 8 5.51 14.87 -0.85
C TYR A 8 4.72 14.13 0.22
N PHE A 9 3.44 14.44 0.31
CA PHE A 9 2.52 13.85 1.28
C PHE A 9 1.24 13.38 0.60
N ALA A 10 0.72 12.28 1.12
CA ALA A 10 -0.62 11.76 0.82
C ALA A 10 -1.46 11.85 2.09
N VAL A 11 -2.66 12.44 1.99
CA VAL A 11 -3.56 12.62 3.14
C VAL A 11 -4.86 11.87 2.88
N TYR A 12 -5.28 11.06 3.84
CA TYR A 12 -6.53 10.29 3.79
C TYR A 12 -7.45 10.72 4.92
N SER A 13 -8.76 10.72 4.67
CA SER A 13 -9.76 11.07 5.70
C SER A 13 -9.81 10.08 6.87
N SER A 14 -9.34 8.85 6.68
CA SER A 14 -9.19 7.84 7.73
C SER A 14 -8.11 6.83 7.36
N PHE A 15 -7.45 6.27 8.37
CA PHE A 15 -6.48 5.19 8.24
C PHE A 15 -6.74 4.15 9.33
N ARG A 16 -6.88 2.88 8.95
CA ARG A 16 -7.04 1.77 9.88
C ARG A 16 -6.41 0.50 9.33
N ILE A 17 -5.77 -0.26 10.23
CA ILE A 17 -5.33 -1.63 9.99
C ILE A 17 -6.28 -2.54 10.77
N GLU A 18 -6.82 -3.57 10.12
CA GLU A 18 -7.67 -4.55 10.79
C GLU A 18 -6.85 -5.54 11.63
N ASP A 19 -7.52 -6.40 12.40
CA ASP A 19 -6.85 -7.38 13.25
C ASP A 19 -6.27 -8.56 12.45
N GLU A 20 -5.61 -9.46 13.16
CA GLU A 20 -5.01 -10.66 12.56
C GLU A 20 -6.05 -11.58 11.92
N ALA A 21 -7.25 -11.67 12.50
CA ALA A 21 -8.34 -12.47 11.95
C ALA A 21 -8.73 -11.98 10.53
N ASN A 22 -8.57 -10.69 10.29
CA ASN A 22 -8.75 -10.04 8.98
C ASN A 22 -7.43 -9.79 8.24
N LYS A 23 -6.35 -10.49 8.62
CA LYS A 23 -5.04 -10.48 7.94
C LYS A 23 -4.48 -9.06 7.79
N TYR A 24 -4.68 -8.24 8.82
CA TYR A 24 -4.18 -6.86 8.87
C TYR A 24 -4.60 -6.00 7.67
N ARG A 25 -5.81 -6.21 7.14
CA ARG A 25 -6.31 -5.50 5.96
C ARG A 25 -6.18 -3.97 6.10
N LEU A 26 -5.68 -3.31 5.05
CA LEU A 26 -5.54 -1.86 5.03
C LEU A 26 -6.87 -1.19 4.67
N ARG A 27 -7.42 -0.36 5.56
CA ARG A 27 -8.62 0.46 5.30
C ARG A 27 -8.23 1.93 5.22
N LEU A 28 -8.45 2.52 4.05
CA LEU A 28 -8.23 3.95 3.82
C LEU A 28 -9.56 4.68 3.62
N GLY A 29 -9.62 5.95 4.02
CA GLY A 29 -10.70 6.87 3.68
C GLY A 29 -10.57 7.43 2.27
N SER A 30 -11.21 8.56 1.99
CA SER A 30 -11.02 9.30 0.74
C SER A 30 -9.66 9.99 0.75
N PHE A 31 -8.96 9.97 -0.38
CA PHE A 31 -7.75 10.76 -0.58
C PHE A 31 -8.09 12.25 -0.65
N SER A 32 -7.29 13.10 -0.02
CA SER A 32 -7.43 14.55 -0.08
C SER A 32 -6.56 15.12 -1.19
N GLU A 33 -7.20 15.48 -2.30
CA GLU A 33 -6.56 16.11 -3.47
C GLU A 33 -6.00 17.51 -3.18
N THR A 34 -6.43 18.15 -2.08
CA THR A 34 -6.03 19.51 -1.72
C THR A 34 -5.01 19.58 -0.58
N ALA A 35 -4.98 18.58 0.32
CA ALA A 35 -4.03 18.53 1.43
C ALA A 35 -2.78 17.69 1.10
N GLY A 36 -2.89 16.75 0.15
CA GLY A 36 -1.75 16.02 -0.38
C GLY A 36 -1.19 16.70 -1.63
N ASN A 37 0.13 16.79 -1.74
CA ASN A 37 0.84 17.20 -2.96
C ASN A 37 1.46 16.00 -3.69
N GLY A 38 1.39 14.79 -3.13
CA GLY A 38 1.87 13.55 -3.73
C GLY A 38 0.92 12.99 -4.78
N ARG A 39 1.46 12.49 -5.90
CA ARG A 39 0.73 11.74 -6.94
C ARG A 39 0.68 10.23 -6.68
N GLN A 40 1.36 9.75 -5.64
CA GLN A 40 1.41 8.35 -5.26
C GLN A 40 0.32 8.08 -4.24
N ASP A 41 -0.79 7.53 -4.72
CA ASP A 41 -1.88 7.11 -3.85
C ASP A 41 -1.66 5.65 -3.40
N LEU A 42 -2.02 5.38 -2.16
CA LEU A 42 -2.17 4.04 -1.61
C LEU A 42 -3.54 3.41 -1.98
N SER A 43 -4.31 4.00 -2.91
CA SER A 43 -5.62 3.46 -3.29
C SER A 43 -5.49 2.10 -3.96
N TYR A 44 -4.36 1.82 -4.62
CA TYR A 44 -4.05 0.48 -5.13
C TYR A 44 -3.82 -0.56 -4.01
N HIS A 45 -3.42 -0.11 -2.83
CA HIS A 45 -3.21 -0.95 -1.65
C HIS A 45 -4.43 -1.00 -0.72
N LYS A 46 -5.42 -0.15 -0.97
CA LYS A 46 -6.65 -0.07 -0.19
C LYS A 46 -7.37 -1.42 -0.27
N ASP A 47 -7.85 -1.85 0.89
CA ASP A 47 -8.63 -3.06 1.10
C ASP A 47 -7.88 -4.37 0.78
N GLN A 48 -6.56 -4.33 0.58
CA GLN A 48 -5.72 -5.52 0.41
C GLN A 48 -5.30 -6.10 1.75
N TYR A 49 -4.99 -7.40 1.76
CA TYR A 49 -4.42 -8.09 2.92
C TYR A 49 -2.91 -7.87 2.99
N PHE A 50 -2.37 -8.00 4.20
CA PHE A 50 -0.95 -7.90 4.41
C PHE A 50 -0.25 -9.21 4.04
N SER A 51 0.74 -9.13 3.15
CA SER A 51 1.51 -10.27 2.65
C SER A 51 2.95 -10.21 3.11
N THR A 52 3.47 -11.36 3.52
CA THR A 52 4.85 -11.58 4.01
C THR A 52 5.50 -12.70 3.20
N PHE A 53 6.82 -12.87 3.35
CA PHE A 53 7.56 -13.93 2.65
C PHE A 53 7.04 -15.34 2.98
N ASP A 54 6.54 -15.58 4.20
CA ASP A 54 6.02 -16.86 4.67
C ASP A 54 4.48 -16.97 4.61
N ARG A 55 3.77 -15.85 4.43
CA ARG A 55 2.31 -15.82 4.30
C ARG A 55 1.87 -15.01 3.09
N ASP A 56 1.69 -15.72 1.99
CA ASP A 56 1.10 -15.18 0.77
C ASP A 56 -0.40 -14.95 0.95
N LYS A 57 -0.80 -13.68 0.87
CA LYS A 57 -2.18 -13.19 0.95
C LYS A 57 -2.50 -12.16 -0.13
N ASP A 58 -1.65 -12.06 -1.15
CA ASP A 58 -1.89 -11.17 -2.27
C ASP A 58 -2.69 -11.88 -3.38
N GLN A 59 -3.10 -11.14 -4.41
CA GLN A 59 -3.93 -11.67 -5.50
C GLN A 59 -3.11 -12.18 -6.69
N HIS A 60 -1.77 -12.22 -6.57
CA HIS A 60 -0.89 -12.63 -7.66
C HIS A 60 -0.65 -14.15 -7.64
N SER A 61 -0.30 -14.75 -8.78
CA SER A 61 -0.04 -16.20 -8.86
C SER A 61 1.29 -16.63 -8.19
N SER A 62 2.08 -15.67 -7.75
CA SER A 62 3.38 -15.83 -7.09
C SER A 62 3.47 -14.85 -5.93
N ASN A 63 4.10 -15.24 -4.82
CA ASN A 63 4.22 -14.40 -3.62
C ASN A 63 4.98 -13.09 -3.91
N CYS A 64 4.25 -11.97 -3.87
CA CYS A 64 4.80 -10.64 -4.16
C CYS A 64 5.85 -10.22 -3.14
N ALA A 65 5.72 -10.65 -1.89
CA ALA A 65 6.65 -10.31 -0.83
C ALA A 65 8.05 -10.93 -1.05
N ILE A 66 8.10 -12.08 -1.74
CA ILE A 66 9.36 -12.69 -2.17
C ILE A 66 9.96 -11.91 -3.35
N LEU A 67 9.14 -11.59 -4.36
CA LEU A 67 9.58 -10.92 -5.59
C LEU A 67 10.08 -9.49 -5.34
N LEU A 68 9.42 -8.77 -4.44
CA LEU A 68 9.73 -7.38 -4.11
C LEU A 68 10.62 -7.26 -2.85
N HIS A 69 11.04 -8.39 -2.27
CA HIS A 69 11.89 -8.45 -1.07
C HIS A 69 11.39 -7.57 0.08
N GLY A 70 10.07 -7.53 0.28
CA GLY A 70 9.42 -6.61 1.19
C GLY A 70 8.06 -7.11 1.66
N VAL A 71 7.57 -6.53 2.75
CA VAL A 71 6.29 -6.89 3.35
C VAL A 71 5.32 -5.73 3.10
N TRP A 72 4.14 -6.00 2.54
CA TRP A 72 3.20 -4.93 2.16
C TRP A 72 1.77 -5.43 1.93
N TRP A 73 0.87 -4.48 1.71
CA TRP A 73 -0.50 -4.69 1.23
C TRP A 73 -0.53 -4.79 -0.29
N TYR A 74 -0.05 -5.89 -0.86
CA TYR A 74 0.06 -6.07 -2.31
C TYR A 74 -1.30 -6.42 -2.95
N GLN A 75 -1.70 -5.68 -3.98
CA GLN A 75 -2.76 -6.11 -4.91
C GLN A 75 -2.18 -6.92 -6.07
N LEU A 76 -1.03 -6.50 -6.60
CA LEU A 76 -0.20 -7.21 -7.59
C LEU A 76 1.27 -6.98 -7.24
N ALA A 77 2.19 -7.80 -7.79
CA ALA A 77 3.65 -7.69 -7.61
C ALA A 77 4.26 -6.47 -8.34
N ILE A 78 3.55 -5.35 -8.39
CA ILE A 78 4.00 -4.13 -9.04
C ILE A 78 4.78 -3.32 -8.01
N GLY A 79 6.08 -3.17 -8.25
CA GLY A 79 6.92 -2.21 -7.54
C GLY A 79 6.57 -0.80 -8.01
N LEU A 80 5.49 -0.23 -7.47
CA LEU A 80 5.26 1.20 -7.57
C LEU A 80 5.78 1.83 -6.27
N ILE A 81 7.09 2.16 -6.31
CA ILE A 81 7.76 3.07 -5.38
C ILE A 81 7.78 4.46 -6.03
#